data_AF-A0A6J7W0M0-F1
#
_entry.id   AF-A0A6J7W0M0-F1
#
_cell.length_a   1.000
_cell.length_b   1.000
_cell.length_c   1.000
_cell.angle_alpha   90.00
_cell.angle_beta   90.00
_cell.angle_gamma   90.00
#
_symmetry.space_group_name_H-M   'P 1'
#
loop_
_entity.id
_entity.type
_entity.pdbx_description
1 polymer ?
#
loop_
_entity_poly.entity_id
_entity_poly.type
_entity_poly.pdbx_seq_one_letter_code
_entity_poly.pdbx_strand_id
1 'polypeptide(L)'
;MRVWIDQDLCTGDGLCLDHCPDVFVQLEDGIAYVAELGSPLNDPGGSGSLAWVPLKSYQAVVHAAEACPGECIFIEMPAQSVGELSLSL
;
A
#
# COMPACT_ATOMS: atom_id res chain seq x y z
N MET A 1 -8.20 -4.37 0.14
CA MET A 1 -7.07 -4.39 -0.80
C MET A 1 -5.80 -4.51 0.02
N ARG A 2 -4.73 -4.97 -0.61
CA ARG A 2 -3.40 -4.95 -0.02
C ARG A 2 -2.53 -3.98 -0.78
N VAL A 3 -1.50 -3.46 -0.13
CA VAL A 3 -0.56 -2.52 -0.75
C VAL A 3 0.85 -2.89 -0.37
N TRP A 4 1.79 -2.65 -1.28
CA TRP A 4 3.23 -2.73 -1.04
C TRP A 4 3.95 -1.61 -1.78
N ILE A 5 5.19 -1.33 -1.38
CA ILE A 5 6.07 -0.34 -2.02
C ILE A 5 7.25 -1.06 -2.67
N ASP A 6 7.56 -0.71 -3.90
CA ASP A 6 8.81 -1.09 -4.56
C ASP A 6 9.94 -0.14 -4.10
N GLN A 7 10.89 -0.67 -3.34
CA GLN A 7 12.00 0.11 -2.81
C GLN A 7 12.99 0.57 -3.89
N ASP A 8 13.08 -0.12 -5.04
CA ASP A 8 13.98 0.26 -6.13
C ASP A 8 13.47 1.49 -6.91
N LEU A 9 12.15 1.73 -6.85
CA LEU A 9 11.49 2.87 -7.48
C LEU A 9 11.26 4.04 -6.53
N CYS A 10 11.35 3.80 -5.22
CA CYS A 10 11.06 4.82 -4.22
C CYS A 10 12.14 5.92 -4.22
N THR A 11 11.71 7.17 -4.41
CA THR A 11 12.58 8.35 -4.40
C THR A 11 12.73 9.00 -3.03
N GLY A 12 11.94 8.57 -2.04
CA GLY A 12 11.96 9.13 -0.68
C GLY A 12 11.22 10.47 -0.52
N ASP A 13 10.36 10.85 -1.47
CA ASP A 13 9.66 12.15 -1.48
C ASP A 13 8.61 12.34 -0.36
N GLY A 14 8.23 11.27 0.33
CA GLY A 14 7.33 11.33 1.50
C GLY A 14 5.84 11.54 1.20
N LEU A 15 5.43 11.78 -0.05
CA LEU A 15 4.03 12.05 -0.41
C LEU A 15 3.04 10.93 -0.01
N CYS A 16 3.50 9.68 0.01
CA CYS A 16 2.65 8.58 0.48
C CYS A 16 2.22 8.75 1.95
N LEU A 17 3.12 9.25 2.80
CA LEU A 17 2.83 9.53 4.21
C LEU A 17 1.89 10.71 4.37
N ASP A 18 2.05 11.75 3.55
CA ASP A 18 1.15 12.92 3.56
C ASP A 18 -0.29 12.54 3.22
N HIS A 19 -0.47 11.58 2.30
CA HIS A 19 -1.77 11.07 1.91
C HIS A 19 -2.35 10.04 2.88
N CYS A 20 -1.54 9.12 3.42
CA CYS A 20 -2.03 8.02 4.26
C CYS A 20 -0.99 7.55 5.31
N PRO A 21 -0.80 8.30 6.41
CA PRO A 21 0.24 8.01 7.41
C PRO A 21 -0.06 6.75 8.25
N ASP A 22 -1.31 6.27 8.24
CA ASP A 22 -1.69 5.01 8.89
C ASP A 22 -1.17 3.76 8.13
N VAL A 23 -0.85 3.91 6.84
CA VAL A 23 -0.51 2.80 5.93
C VAL A 23 0.93 2.88 5.43
N PHE A 24 1.52 4.07 5.40
CA PHE A 24 2.88 4.29 4.91
C PHE A 24 3.77 4.87 5.98
N VAL A 25 5.02 4.45 5.98
CA VAL A 25 6.08 4.93 6.89
C VAL A 25 7.38 5.04 6.12
N GLN A 26 8.21 6.01 6.45
CA GLN A 26 9.55 6.17 5.90
C GLN A 26 10.54 5.89 7.02
N LEU A 27 11.51 5.01 6.75
CA LEU A 27 12.51 4.61 7.73
C LEU A 27 13.78 5.46 7.56
N GLU A 28 14.79 5.16 8.39
CA GLU A 28 16.04 5.93 8.46
C GLU A 28 16.91 5.83 7.19
N ASP A 29 16.64 4.85 6.33
CA ASP A 29 17.24 4.70 5.01
C ASP A 29 16.69 5.69 3.97
N GLY A 30 15.67 6.46 4.33
CA GLY A 30 15.12 7.50 3.48
C GLY A 30 14.14 7.01 2.43
N ILE A 31 13.69 5.74 2.47
CA ILE A 31 12.67 5.21 1.58
C ILE A 31 11.44 4.73 2.34
N ALA A 32 10.32 4.62 1.62
CA ALA A 32 9.03 4.30 2.20
C ALA A 32 8.74 2.80 2.21
N TYR A 33 7.98 2.40 3.21
CA TYR A 33 7.48 1.06 3.48
C TYR A 33 5.99 1.14 3.80
N VAL A 34 5.32 0.01 3.68
CA VAL A 34 3.95 -0.12 4.20
C VAL A 34 3.99 -0.49 5.68
N ALA A 35 2.97 -0.08 6.41
CA ALA A 35 2.79 -0.39 7.82
C ALA A 35 1.45 -1.07 8.06
N GLU A 36 1.45 -2.03 8.98
CA GLU A 36 0.25 -2.68 9.46
C GLU A 36 0.23 -2.64 10.99
N LEU A 37 -0.86 -2.13 11.56
CA LEU A 37 -1.03 -1.96 13.01
C LEU A 37 0.12 -1.16 13.67
N GLY A 38 0.65 -0.17 12.96
CA GLY A 38 1.75 0.68 13.42
C GLY A 38 3.14 0.06 13.30
N SER A 39 3.25 -1.18 12.80
CA SER A 39 4.52 -1.84 12.54
C SER A 39 4.91 -1.72 11.07
N PRO A 40 6.12 -1.23 10.73
CA PRO A 40 6.64 -1.28 9.36
C PRO A 40 6.77 -2.74 8.88
N LEU A 41 6.45 -2.99 7.63
CA LEU A 41 6.69 -4.27 6.96
C LEU A 41 7.91 -4.10 6.03
N ASN A 42 9.10 -4.12 6.63
CA ASN A 42 10.38 -3.84 5.96
C ASN A 42 11.30 -5.07 5.83
N ASP A 43 10.85 -6.23 6.29
CA ASP A 43 11.56 -7.51 6.12
C ASP A 43 10.56 -8.59 5.65
N PRO A 44 10.60 -8.99 4.36
CA PRO A 44 11.63 -8.71 3.37
C PRO A 44 11.50 -7.35 2.64
N GLY A 45 10.48 -6.54 2.93
CA GLY A 45 10.11 -5.39 2.10
C GLY A 45 9.46 -5.80 0.76
N GLY A 46 9.32 -4.85 -0.16
CA GLY A 46 8.86 -5.07 -1.52
C GLY A 46 7.53 -5.81 -1.63
N SER A 47 7.37 -6.56 -2.73
CA SER A 47 6.21 -7.44 -2.94
C SER A 47 6.14 -8.62 -1.97
N GLY A 48 7.17 -8.84 -1.15
CA GLY A 48 7.13 -9.81 -0.05
C GLY A 48 6.47 -9.28 1.22
N SER A 49 6.20 -7.96 1.30
CA SER A 49 5.68 -7.27 2.49
C SER A 49 4.43 -6.46 2.16
N LEU A 50 3.28 -7.14 2.15
CA LEU A 50 1.99 -6.51 1.87
C LEU A 50 1.23 -6.17 3.14
N ALA A 51 0.75 -4.93 3.23
CA ALA A 51 -0.13 -4.50 4.31
C ALA A 51 -1.61 -4.58 3.90
N TRP A 52 -2.47 -5.01 4.82
CA TRP A 52 -3.91 -4.83 4.68
C TRP A 52 -4.30 -3.38 4.90
N VAL A 53 -5.02 -2.83 3.93
CA VAL A 53 -5.57 -1.48 4.06
C VAL A 53 -6.96 -1.56 4.70
N PRO A 54 -7.28 -0.76 5.73
CA PRO A 54 -8.64 -0.59 6.21
C PRO A 54 -9.53 0.06 5.15
N LEU A 55 -10.81 -0.33 5.05
CA LEU A 55 -11.74 0.20 4.04
C LEU A 55 -11.80 1.74 4.03
N LYS A 56 -11.76 2.38 5.20
CA LYS A 56 -11.76 3.85 5.36
C LYS A 56 -10.56 4.54 4.66
N SER A 57 -9.47 3.81 4.45
CA SER A 57 -8.20 4.33 3.91
C SER A 57 -8.01 4.01 2.42
N TYR A 58 -8.97 3.32 1.76
CA TYR A 58 -8.82 2.90 0.37
C TYR A 58 -8.56 4.07 -0.58
N GLN A 59 -9.41 5.10 -0.51
CA GLN A 59 -9.26 6.26 -1.39
C GLN A 59 -7.95 7.01 -1.13
N ALA A 60 -7.53 7.12 0.13
CA ALA A 60 -6.27 7.77 0.50
C ALA A 60 -5.06 7.03 -0.08
N VAL A 61 -5.06 5.69 -0.04
CA VAL A 61 -4.01 4.87 -0.66
C VAL A 61 -4.02 4.96 -2.18
N VAL A 62 -5.19 5.03 -2.82
CA VAL A 62 -5.28 5.25 -4.27
C VAL A 62 -4.70 6.62 -4.65
N HIS A 63 -5.09 7.69 -3.97
CA HIS A 63 -4.53 9.02 -4.22
C HIS A 63 -3.02 9.06 -3.94
N ALA A 64 -2.54 8.35 -2.92
CA ALA A 64 -1.10 8.24 -2.64
C ALA A 64 -0.35 7.59 -3.83
N ALA A 65 -0.92 6.54 -4.42
CA ALA A 65 -0.34 5.87 -5.59
C ALA A 65 -0.33 6.78 -6.82
N GLU A 66 -1.43 7.50 -7.09
CA GLU A 66 -1.52 8.45 -8.22
C GLU A 66 -0.60 9.66 -8.07
N ALA A 67 -0.34 10.10 -6.84
CA ALA A 67 0.53 11.24 -6.55
C ALA A 67 2.01 10.86 -6.43
N CYS A 68 2.36 9.57 -6.41
CA CYS A 68 3.72 9.09 -6.18
C CYS A 68 4.62 9.36 -7.39
N PRO A 69 5.67 10.21 -7.28
CA PRO A 69 6.52 10.55 -8.42
C PRO A 69 7.33 9.38 -8.96
N GLY A 70 7.72 8.45 -8.07
CA GLY A 70 8.43 7.22 -8.43
C GLY A 70 7.51 6.09 -8.90
N GLU A 71 6.19 6.29 -8.91
CA GLU A 71 5.19 5.26 -9.23
C GLU A 71 5.42 3.93 -8.47
N CYS A 72 5.92 4.03 -7.22
CA CYS A 72 6.45 2.89 -6.48
C CYS A 72 5.40 2.16 -5.61
N ILE A 73 4.12 2.53 -5.69
CA ILE A 73 3.05 1.99 -4.83
C ILE A 73 2.17 1.04 -5.63
N PHE A 74 2.12 -0.22 -5.20
CA PHE A 74 1.36 -1.27 -5.89
C PHE A 74 0.19 -1.74 -5.03
N ILE A 75 -1.01 -1.73 -5.63
CA ILE A 75 -2.26 -2.12 -4.98
C ILE A 75 -2.72 -3.47 -5.54
N GLU A 76 -2.98 -4.42 -4.64
CA GLU A 76 -3.57 -5.70 -4.97
C GLU A 76 -5.02 -5.79 -4.50
N MET A 77 -5.91 -6.13 -5.42
CA MET A 77 -7.29 -6.47 -5.12
C MET A 77 -7.40 -7.98 -4.89
N PRO A 78 -8.05 -8.43 -3.80
CA PRO A 78 -8.32 -9.86 -3.64
C PRO A 78 -9.20 -10.33 -4.81
N ALA A 79 -8.87 -11.50 -5.38
CA ALA A 79 -9.68 -12.09 -6.43
C ALA A 79 -11.10 -12.34 -5.91
N GLN A 80 -12.10 -11.76 -6.57
CA GLN A 80 -13.50 -12.12 -6.32
C GLN A 80 -13.78 -13.43 -7.05
N SER A 81 -14.08 -14.51 -6.32
CA SER A 81 -14.60 -15.72 -6.94
C SER A 81 -15.97 -15.42 -7.53
N VAL A 82 -16.13 -15.62 -8.85
CA VAL A 82 -17.35 -15.40 -9.64
C VAL A 82 -18.56 -16.26 -9.18
N GLY A 83 -18.42 -17.04 -8.10
CA GLY A 83 -19.44 -17.98 -7.59
C GLY A 83 -20.50 -17.40 -6.64
N GLU A 84 -20.30 -16.24 -6.02
CA GLU A 84 -21.25 -15.71 -5.02
C GLU A 84 -22.38 -14.83 -5.61
N LEU A 85 -22.25 -14.36 -6.85
CA LEU A 85 -23.32 -13.62 -7.54
C LEU A 85 -24.47 -14.53 -8.04
N SER A 86 -24.35 -15.86 -7.94
CA SER A 86 -25.36 -16.82 -8.39
C SER A 86 -26.43 -17.18 -7.34
N LEU A 87 -26.32 -16.70 -6.10
CA LEU A 87 -27.27 -17.06 -5.02
C LEU A 87 -28.32 -15.97 -4.71
N SER A 88 -28.39 -14.92 -5.52
CA SER A 88 -29.35 -13.82 -5.36
C SER A 88 -30.20 -13.51 -6.60
N LEU A 89 -30.36 -14.48 -7.52
CA LEU A 89 -31.34 -14.41 -8.61
C LEU A 89 -32.25 -15.64 -8.60
#